data_AF-A0A163S0T4-F1
#
_entry.id   AF-A0A163S0T4-F1
#
_cell.length_a   1.000
_cell.length_b   1.000
_cell.length_c   1.000
_cell.angle_alpha   90.00
_cell.angle_beta   90.00
_cell.angle_gamma   90.00
#
_symmetry.space_group_name_H-M   'P 1'
#
loop_
_entity.id
_entity.type
_entity.pdbx_description
1 polymer ?
#
loop_
_entity_poly.entity_id
_entity_poly.type
_entity_poly.pdbx_seq_one_letter_code
_entity_poly.pdbx_strand_id
1 'polypeptide(L)'
;MNDIMTNHSYYIKKTVFEGDNDNLVELISVTEEICEKSTGKTVYTPVIVASHIREISLKDAKKHGLSIHDEDLKLFISDEQAEQLVNMKDESLFLSTIYNIIS
;
A
#
# COMPACT_ATOMS: atom_id res chain seq x y z
N MET A 1 -4.70 -4.77 36.59
CA MET A 1 -4.53 -5.39 35.26
C MET A 1 -4.49 -4.25 34.27
N ASN A 2 -3.41 -4.12 33.50
CA ASN A 2 -3.36 -3.16 32.38
C ASN A 2 -3.92 -3.91 31.17
N ASP A 3 -5.08 -3.50 30.70
CA ASP A 3 -5.64 -4.05 29.46
C ASP A 3 -4.81 -3.54 28.28
N ILE A 4 -4.13 -4.46 27.60
CA ILE A 4 -3.50 -4.19 26.30
C ILE A 4 -4.62 -4.32 25.27
N MET A 5 -4.99 -3.20 24.63
CA MET A 5 -5.86 -3.25 23.44
C MET A 5 -4.97 -3.41 22.21
N THR A 6 -5.22 -4.48 21.46
CA THR A 6 -4.59 -4.72 20.15
C THR A 6 -5.65 -4.57 19.08
N ASN A 7 -5.44 -3.64 18.16
CA ASN A 7 -6.31 -3.43 17.01
C ASN A 7 -5.53 -3.72 15.73
N HIS A 8 -6.19 -4.37 14.77
CA HIS A 8 -5.66 -4.60 13.43
C HIS A 8 -6.37 -3.68 12.45
N SER A 9 -5.63 -3.18 11.46
CA SER A 9 -6.18 -2.44 10.34
C SER A 9 -5.37 -2.71 9.10
N TYR A 10 -6.00 -2.56 7.93
CA TYR A 10 -5.33 -2.75 6.66
C TYR A 10 -5.37 -1.47 5.84
N TYR A 11 -4.31 -1.21 5.10
CA TYR A 11 -4.27 -0.11 4.15
C TYR A 11 -3.49 -0.45 2.89
N ILE A 12 -3.87 0.21 1.79
CA ILE A 12 -3.09 0.28 0.56
C ILE A 12 -2.14 1.46 0.68
N LYS A 13 -0.86 1.22 0.41
CA LYS A 13 0.15 2.27 0.25
C LYS A 13 0.67 2.29 -1.19
N LYS A 14 0.68 3.47 -1.83
CA LYS A 14 1.36 3.73 -3.10
C LYS A 14 2.55 4.65 -2.83
N THR A 15 3.75 4.22 -3.22
CA THR A 15 4.96 5.04 -3.16
C THR A 15 5.63 5.03 -4.53
N VAL A 16 5.99 6.22 -5.01
CA VAL A 16 6.67 6.42 -6.28
C VAL A 16 8.06 6.98 -6.00
N PHE A 17 9.09 6.41 -6.61
CA PHE A 17 10.47 6.88 -6.47
C PHE A 17 11.21 6.83 -7.80
N GLU A 18 12.33 7.56 -7.87
CA GLU A 18 13.18 7.57 -9.06
C GLU A 18 13.81 6.19 -9.27
N GLY A 19 13.73 5.70 -10.50
CA GLY A 19 14.42 4.50 -10.97
C GLY A 19 15.59 4.84 -11.90
N ASP A 20 16.24 3.80 -12.42
CA ASP A 20 17.32 3.97 -13.39
C ASP A 20 16.77 4.33 -14.80
N ASN A 21 17.62 4.92 -15.65
CA ASN A 21 17.36 5.12 -17.09
C ASN A 21 16.04 5.84 -17.43
N ASP A 22 15.76 6.98 -16.81
CA ASP A 22 14.54 7.77 -17.04
C ASP A 22 13.24 6.99 -16.73
N ASN A 23 13.28 6.10 -15.74
CA ASN A 23 12.10 5.40 -15.22
C ASN A 23 11.68 5.96 -13.85
N LEU A 24 10.39 5.85 -13.56
CA LEU A 24 9.84 5.86 -12.21
C LEU A 24 9.53 4.44 -11.77
N VAL A 25 9.71 4.18 -10.49
CA VAL A 25 9.32 2.93 -9.86
C VAL A 25 8.09 3.20 -9.02
N GLU A 26 7.05 2.39 -9.21
CA GLU A 26 5.85 2.40 -8.39
C GLU A 26 5.83 1.13 -7.54
N LEU A 27 5.77 1.31 -6.23
CA LEU A 27 5.49 0.26 -5.27
C LEU A 27 4.09 0.45 -4.72
N ILE A 28 3.25 -0.55 -4.92
CA ILE A 28 1.93 -0.65 -4.30
C ILE A 28 1.96 -1.82 -3.32
N SER A 29 1.56 -1.57 -2.07
CA SER A 29 1.55 -2.58 -1.02
C SER A 29 0.24 -2.58 -0.24
N VAL A 30 -0.29 -3.76 0.06
CA VAL A 30 -1.28 -3.98 1.11
C VAL A 30 -0.52 -4.21 2.41
N THR A 31 -0.80 -3.40 3.42
CA THR A 31 -0.10 -3.43 4.71
C THR A 31 -1.11 -3.69 5.82
N GLU A 32 -0.80 -4.67 6.67
CA GLU A 32 -1.43 -4.84 7.97
C GLU A 32 -0.74 -3.92 8.99
N GLU A 33 -1.50 -3.17 9.78
CA GLU A 33 -0.99 -2.32 10.85
C GLU A 33 -1.57 -2.79 12.18
N ILE A 34 -0.70 -3.35 13.01
CA ILE A 34 -1.02 -3.77 14.36
C ILE A 34 -0.78 -2.58 15.29
N CYS A 35 -1.85 -2.12 15.93
CA CYS A 35 -1.84 -1.03 16.89
C CYS A 35 -1.95 -1.59 18.31
N GLU A 36 -0.88 -1.45 19.08
CA GLU A 36 -0.83 -1.86 20.48
C GLU A 36 -0.82 -0.63 21.39
N LYS A 37 -1.85 -0.53 22.25
CA LYS A 37 -1.94 0.56 23.23
C LYS A 37 -1.62 0.03 24.61
N SER A 38 -0.54 0.55 25.21
CA SER A 38 -0.17 0.27 26.60
C SER A 38 0.21 1.57 27.31
N THR A 39 -0.32 1.78 28.52
CA THR A 39 -0.07 2.94 29.42
C THR A 39 0.77 4.09 28.85
N GLY A 40 0.11 5.02 28.15
CA GLY A 40 0.70 6.26 27.64
C GLY A 40 1.48 6.15 26.32
N LYS A 41 1.58 4.96 25.73
CA LYS A 41 2.23 4.72 24.43
C LYS A 41 1.28 3.98 23.50
N THR A 42 1.32 4.38 22.23
CA THR A 42 0.69 3.67 21.13
C THR A 42 1.80 3.26 20.18
N VAL A 43 1.92 1.97 19.90
CA VAL A 43 2.90 1.41 18.97
C VAL A 43 2.15 0.93 17.73
N TYR A 44 2.65 1.32 16.55
CA TYR A 44 2.12 0.89 15.27
C TYR A 44 3.18 0.03 14.58
N THR A 45 2.84 -1.21 14.27
CA THR A 45 3.73 -2.15 13.60
C THR A 45 3.16 -2.49 12.22
N PRO A 46 3.69 -1.88 11.14
CA PRO A 46 3.25 -2.19 9.78
C PRO A 46 3.94 -3.47 9.25
N VAL A 47 3.17 -4.33 8.58
CA VAL A 47 3.62 -5.56 7.92
C VAL A 47 3.08 -5.59 6.50
N ILE A 48 3.95 -5.60 5.49
CA ILE A 48 3.55 -5.76 4.09
C ILE A 48 3.08 -7.20 3.89
N VAL A 49 1.79 -7.38 3.61
CA VAL A 49 1.17 -8.70 3.41
C VAL A 49 1.00 -9.06 1.93
N ALA A 50 0.96 -8.06 1.06
CA ALA A 50 1.04 -8.22 -0.39
C ALA A 50 1.65 -6.97 -1.02
N SER A 51 2.37 -7.13 -2.14
CA SER A 51 2.95 -6.00 -2.85
C SER A 51 3.17 -6.29 -4.32
N HIS A 52 3.14 -5.24 -5.13
CA HIS A 52 3.58 -5.27 -6.50
C HIS A 52 4.48 -4.07 -6.79
N ILE A 53 5.54 -4.30 -7.54
CA ILE A 53 6.50 -3.28 -7.96
C ILE A 53 6.60 -3.28 -9.48
N ARG A 54 6.54 -2.10 -10.09
CA ARG A 54 6.73 -1.95 -11.53
C ARG A 54 7.54 -0.72 -11.88
N GLU A 55 8.29 -0.84 -12.96
CA GLU A 55 9.01 0.27 -13.59
C GLU A 55 8.17 0.86 -14.72
N ILE A 56 8.17 2.19 -14.81
CA ILE A 56 7.37 2.94 -15.76
C ILE A 56 8.28 4.01 -16.35
N SER A 57 8.41 4.04 -17.68
CA SER A 57 9.16 5.10 -18.34
C SER A 57 8.59 6.48 -18.02
N LEU A 58 9.43 7.50 -17.84
CA LEU A 58 8.96 8.88 -17.59
C LEU A 58 8.01 9.39 -18.67
N LYS A 59 8.15 8.88 -19.90
CA LYS A 59 7.25 9.19 -21.02
C LYS A 59 5.84 8.65 -20.80
N ASP A 60 5.70 7.48 -20.19
CA ASP A 60 4.42 6.85 -19.91
C ASP A 60 3.86 7.27 -18.54
N ALA A 61 4.72 7.52 -17.55
CA ALA A 61 4.34 8.03 -16.24
C ALA A 61 3.52 9.34 -16.36
N LYS A 62 3.95 10.27 -17.21
CA LYS A 62 3.20 11.50 -17.52
C LYS A 62 1.80 11.26 -18.09
N LYS A 63 1.60 10.18 -18.85
CA LYS A 63 0.27 9.81 -19.39
C LYS A 63 -0.62 9.19 -18.31
N HIS A 64 -0.02 8.52 -17.33
CA HIS A 64 -0.71 7.90 -16.20
C HIS A 64 -0.86 8.83 -15.00
N GLY A 65 -0.45 10.10 -15.12
CA GLY A 65 -0.52 11.07 -14.03
C GLY A 65 0.39 10.73 -12.84
N LEU A 66 1.41 9.90 -13.04
CA LEU A 66 2.35 9.51 -12.01
C LEU A 66 3.48 10.52 -11.92
N SER A 67 3.70 11.04 -10.72
CA SER A 67 4.79 11.96 -10.39
C SER A 67 5.50 11.51 -9.11
N ILE A 68 6.81 11.78 -9.02
CA ILE A 68 7.55 11.67 -7.76
C ILE A 68 7.03 12.62 -6.67
N HIS A 69 6.25 13.62 -7.07
CA HIS A 69 5.60 14.57 -6.18
C HIS A 69 4.17 14.16 -5.81
N ASP A 70 3.68 13.01 -6.29
CA ASP A 70 2.43 12.47 -5.78
C ASP A 70 2.60 12.23 -4.29
N GLU A 71 1.69 12.75 -3.48
CA GLU A 71 1.68 12.46 -2.05
C GLU A 71 1.58 10.94 -1.84
N ASP A 72 2.37 10.42 -0.90
CA ASP A 72 2.33 9.03 -0.46
C ASP A 72 0.86 8.67 -0.14
N LEU A 73 0.23 7.87 -0.99
CA LEU A 73 -1.16 7.48 -0.79
C LEU A 73 -1.20 6.46 0.35
N LYS A 74 -1.98 6.71 1.40
CA LYS A 74 -2.34 5.73 2.43
C LYS A 74 -3.87 5.67 2.51
N LEU A 75 -4.46 4.61 1.99
CA LEU A 75 -5.90 4.38 1.99
C LEU A 75 -6.25 3.17 2.85
N PHE A 76 -6.97 3.37 3.95
CA PHE A 76 -7.48 2.26 4.76
C PHE A 76 -8.56 1.49 3.99
N ILE A 77 -8.52 0.16 4.10
CA ILE A 77 -9.43 -0.77 3.42
C ILE A 77 -10.09 -1.70 4.44
N SER A 78 -11.19 -2.34 4.05
CA SER A 78 -11.82 -3.36 4.88
C SER A 78 -11.01 -4.65 4.93
N ASP A 79 -11.28 -5.48 5.95
CA ASP A 79 -10.69 -6.82 6.07
C ASP A 79 -11.01 -7.69 4.84
N GLU A 80 -12.23 -7.59 4.28
CA GLU A 80 -12.64 -8.31 3.07
C GLU A 80 -11.82 -7.89 1.85
N GLN A 81 -11.59 -6.58 1.67
CA GLN A 81 -10.75 -6.08 0.59
C GLN A 81 -9.29 -6.53 0.75
N ALA A 82 -8.77 -6.53 1.99
CA ALA A 82 -7.43 -7.00 2.29
C ALA A 82 -7.28 -8.50 1.98
N GLU A 83 -8.22 -9.32 2.44
CA GLU A 83 -8.23 -10.77 2.20
C GLU A 83 -8.31 -11.09 0.70
N GLN A 84 -9.15 -10.37 -0.05
CA GLN A 84 -9.24 -10.52 -1.50
C GLN A 84 -7.89 -10.23 -2.17
N LEU A 85 -7.23 -9.13 -1.80
CA LEU A 85 -5.96 -8.72 -2.41
C LEU A 85 -4.80 -9.65 -2.03
N VAL A 86 -4.72 -10.08 -0.76
CA VAL A 86 -3.65 -10.97 -0.27
C VAL A 86 -3.70 -12.34 -0.94
N ASN A 87 -4.90 -12.85 -1.24
CA ASN A 87 -5.06 -14.14 -1.89
C ASN A 87 -4.92 -14.08 -3.42
N MET A 88 -4.72 -12.89 -4.00
CA MET A 88 -4.67 -12.70 -5.44
C MET A 88 -3.27 -12.97 -5.99
N LYS A 89 -3.14 -14.05 -6.77
CA LYS A 89 -1.85 -14.48 -7.37
C LYS A 89 -1.57 -13.86 -8.74
N ASP A 90 -2.60 -13.39 -9.43
CA ASP A 90 -2.46 -12.74 -10.72
C ASP A 90 -2.11 -11.27 -10.52
N GLU A 91 -0.90 -10.87 -10.93
CA GLU A 91 -0.38 -9.52 -10.75
C GLU A 91 -1.18 -8.45 -11.51
N SER A 92 -1.71 -8.79 -12.69
CA SER A 92 -2.52 -7.86 -13.50
C SER A 92 -3.88 -7.64 -12.86
N LEU A 93 -4.48 -8.70 -12.31
CA LEU A 93 -5.72 -8.60 -11.56
C LEU A 93 -5.51 -7.86 -10.24
N PHE A 94 -4.37 -8.07 -9.57
CA PHE A 94 -4.01 -7.39 -8.33
C PHE A 94 -3.95 -5.87 -8.54
N LEU A 95 -3.16 -5.45 -9.54
CA LEU A 95 -3.02 -4.04 -9.87
C LEU A 95 -4.35 -3.40 -10.29
N SER A 96 -5.10 -4.03 -11.19
CA SER A 96 -6.39 -3.48 -11.64
C SER A 96 -7.41 -3.38 -10.50
N THR A 97 -7.44 -4.36 -9.59
CA THR A 97 -8.30 -4.32 -8.40
C THR A 97 -7.92 -3.16 -7.49
N ILE A 98 -6.62 -2.94 -7.23
CA ILE A 98 -6.17 -1.79 -6.42
C ILE A 98 -6.54 -0.47 -7.09
N TYR A 99 -6.30 -0.32 -8.39
CA TYR A 99 -6.66 0.92 -9.10
C TYR A 99 -8.16 1.22 -9.02
N ASN A 100 -9.02 0.20 -9.03
CA ASN A 100 -10.46 0.39 -8.82
C ASN A 100 -10.82 0.81 -7.39
N ILE A 101 -10.03 0.43 -6.37
CA ILE A 101 -10.27 0.80 -4.98
C ILE A 101 -9.81 2.24 -4.69
N ILE A 102 -8.70 2.66 -5.31
CA ILE A 102 -8.09 3.99 -5.05
C ILE A 102 -8.60 5.11 -5.97
N SER A 103 -9.38 4.77 -7.01
CA SER A 103 -10.02 5.75 -7.92
C SER A 103 -11.23 6.41 -7.29
#